data_AF-Q0RHJ2-F1
#
_entry.id   AF-Q0RHJ2-F1
#
_cell.length_a   1.000
_cell.length_b   1.000
_cell.length_c   1.000
_cell.angle_alpha   90.00
_cell.angle_beta   90.00
_cell.angle_gamma   90.00
#
_symmetry.space_group_name_H-M   'P 1'
#
loop_
_entity.id
_entity.type
_entity.pdbx_description
1 polymer ?
#
loop_
_entity_poly.entity_id
_entity_poly.type
_entity_poly.pdbx_seq_one_letter_code
_entity_poly.pdbx_strand_id
1 'polypeptide(L)'
;MNPADADAVAETFAESDAGELPGIVGVTRRELFEFHGLYFHLIDAPADIAPTVSDVRGHPLFVDVNTKLEKFITAYEPATWRGPRDAMARSFYHWSAG
;
A
#
# COMPACT_ATOMS: atom_id res chain seq x y z
N MET A 1 -11.46 1.96 5.85
CA MET A 1 -10.68 1.73 7.09
C MET A 1 -11.36 2.51 8.20
N ASN A 2 -11.50 1.94 9.40
CA ASN A 2 -11.98 2.70 10.55
C ASN A 2 -10.85 3.63 11.04
N PRO A 3 -11.06 4.94 11.27
CA PRO A 3 -10.02 5.84 11.79
C PRO A 3 -9.35 5.35 13.08
N ALA A 4 -10.08 4.61 13.93
CA ALA A 4 -9.52 4.04 15.16
C ALA A 4 -8.44 2.97 14.92
N ASP A 5 -8.35 2.41 13.71
CA ASP A 5 -7.36 1.39 13.35
C ASP A 5 -6.05 1.99 12.78
N ALA A 6 -5.96 3.33 12.66
CA ALA A 6 -4.83 4.00 12.02
C ALA A 6 -3.48 3.66 12.67
N ASP A 7 -3.41 3.62 14.00
CA ASP A 7 -2.18 3.28 14.74
C ASP A 7 -1.73 1.84 14.47
N ALA A 8 -2.67 0.89 14.43
CA ALA A 8 -2.37 -0.52 14.15
C ALA A 8 -1.89 -0.74 12.71
N VAL A 9 -2.48 -0.02 11.75
CA VAL A 9 -2.04 -0.02 10.35
C VAL A 9 -0.63 0.59 10.24
N ALA A 10 -0.37 1.70 10.93
CA ALA A 10 0.94 2.33 10.95
C ALA A 10 2.02 1.41 11.55
N GLU A 11 1.73 0.73 12.66
CA GLU A 11 2.63 -0.24 13.29
C GLU A 11 2.94 -1.43 12.36
N THR A 12 1.92 -1.95 11.67
CA THR A 12 2.08 -3.03 10.69
C THR A 12 3.04 -2.64 9.56
N PHE A 13 2.92 -1.41 9.03
CA PHE A 13 3.86 -0.92 8.03
C PHE A 13 5.23 -0.61 8.61
N ALA A 14 5.34 -0.08 9.83
CA ALA A 14 6.62 0.18 10.48
C ALA A 14 7.45 -1.11 10.66
N GLU A 15 6.81 -2.22 11.04
CA GLU A 15 7.45 -3.53 11.10
C GLU A 15 7.94 -4.00 9.72
N SER A 16 7.08 -3.87 8.70
CA SER A 16 7.44 -4.23 7.31
C SER A 16 8.58 -3.37 6.77
N ASP A 17 8.55 -2.07 7.06
CA ASP A 17 9.49 -1.06 6.59
C ASP A 17 10.87 -1.19 7.27
N ALA A 18 10.93 -1.81 8.46
CA ALA A 18 12.18 -2.18 9.13
C ALA A 18 12.83 -3.45 8.52
N GLY A 19 12.10 -4.21 7.71
CA GLY A 19 12.59 -5.41 7.04
C GLY A 19 13.13 -5.15 5.63
N GLU A 20 13.29 -6.24 4.86
CA GLU A 20 13.87 -6.18 3.50
C GLU A 20 12.84 -5.87 2.40
N LEU A 21 11.55 -6.02 2.70
CA LEU A 21 10.48 -5.93 1.71
C LEU A 21 10.47 -4.59 0.92
N PRO A 22 10.63 -3.41 1.56
CA PRO A 22 10.66 -2.14 0.81
C PRO A 22 11.79 -2.11 -0.21
N GLY A 23 12.96 -2.63 0.14
CA GLY A 23 14.12 -2.71 -0.75
C GLY A 23 13.92 -3.68 -1.91
N ILE A 24 13.28 -4.83 -1.66
CA ILE A 24 12.92 -5.79 -2.71
C ILE A 24 11.93 -5.16 -3.71
N VAL A 25 10.95 -4.40 -3.21
CA VAL A 25 9.92 -3.75 -4.04
C VAL A 25 10.46 -2.50 -4.75
N GLY A 26 11.42 -1.80 -4.15
CA GLY A 26 11.97 -0.52 -4.63
C GLY A 26 11.29 0.72 -4.06
N VAL A 27 10.63 0.59 -2.90
CA VAL A 27 9.98 1.71 -2.19
C VAL A 27 11.02 2.63 -1.58
N THR A 28 10.95 3.92 -1.86
CA THR A 28 11.80 4.95 -1.24
C THR A 28 11.07 5.79 -0.20
N ARG A 29 9.75 5.91 -0.33
CA ARG A 29 8.90 6.62 0.64
C ARG A 29 7.51 6.01 0.65
N ARG A 30 6.93 5.94 1.85
CA ARG A 30 5.54 5.55 2.09
C ARG A 30 4.87 6.66 2.88
N GLU A 31 3.66 7.03 2.46
CA GLU A 31 2.81 7.94 3.23
C GLU A 31 1.38 7.42 3.22
N LEU A 32 0.77 7.39 4.40
CA LEU A 32 -0.58 6.88 4.61
C LEU A 32 -1.47 8.05 5.00
N PHE A 33 -2.63 8.15 4.37
CA PHE A 33 -3.62 9.17 4.68
C PHE A 33 -4.95 8.52 4.99
N GLU A 34 -5.72 9.15 5.86
CA GLU A 34 -7.12 8.81 6.07
C GLU A 34 -7.99 10.04 5.83
N PHE A 35 -9.19 9.82 5.31
CA PHE A 35 -10.18 10.88 5.14
C PHE A 35 -11.58 10.30 5.10
N HIS A 36 -12.40 10.60 6.11
CA HIS A 36 -13.79 10.13 6.20
C HIS A 36 -13.95 8.61 6.02
N GLY A 37 -13.05 7.82 6.63
CA GLY A 37 -13.06 6.35 6.55
C GLY A 37 -12.43 5.78 5.28
N LEU A 38 -11.93 6.64 4.38
CA LEU A 38 -11.06 6.25 3.27
C LEU A 38 -9.62 6.13 3.76
N TYR A 39 -8.89 5.20 3.16
CA TYR A 39 -7.47 5.00 3.37
C TYR A 39 -6.77 5.20 2.03
N PHE A 40 -5.74 6.05 2.02
CA PHE A 40 -4.90 6.29 0.87
C PHE A 40 -3.47 5.89 1.20
N HIS A 41 -2.83 5.25 0.25
CA HIS A 41 -1.48 4.74 0.38
C HIS A 41 -0.64 5.27 -0.77
N LEU A 42 0.16 6.29 -0.48
CA LEU A 42 1.13 6.83 -1.42
C LEU A 42 2.46 6.09 -1.25
N ILE A 43 3.02 5.66 -2.36
CA ILE A 43 4.34 5.07 -2.45
C ILE A 43 5.12 5.86 -3.49
N ASP A 44 6.29 6.38 -3.10
CA ASP A 44 7.27 6.88 -4.05
C ASP A 44 8.34 5.82 -4.29
N ALA A 45 8.78 5.75 -5.55
CA ALA A 45 9.85 4.89 -6.01
C ALA A 45 10.53 5.53 -7.23
N PRO A 46 11.82 5.22 -7.51
CA PRO A 46 12.53 5.75 -8.68
C PRO A 46 12.00 5.22 -10.02
N ALA A 47 11.26 4.11 -10.01
CA ALA A 47 10.68 3.46 -11.17
C ALA A 47 9.28 2.92 -10.83
N ASP A 48 8.51 2.54 -11.86
CA ASP A 48 7.22 1.86 -11.66
C ASP A 48 7.43 0.52 -10.96
N ILE A 49 6.84 0.38 -9.77
CA ILE A 49 6.92 -0.81 -8.94
C ILE A 49 5.75 -1.77 -9.15
N ALA A 50 4.73 -1.42 -9.95
CA ALA A 50 3.57 -2.30 -10.17
C ALA A 50 3.93 -3.70 -10.71
N PRO A 51 4.94 -3.86 -11.60
CA PRO A 51 5.44 -5.18 -11.98
C PRO A 51 6.05 -5.93 -10.78
N THR A 52 6.99 -5.30 -10.06
CA THR A 52 7.66 -5.90 -8.90
C THR A 52 6.67 -6.32 -7.82
N VAL A 53 5.69 -5.47 -7.51
CA VAL A 53 4.59 -5.78 -6.58
C VAL A 53 3.78 -7.00 -7.05
N SER A 54 3.60 -7.19 -8.35
CA SER A 54 2.93 -8.38 -8.89
C SER A 54 3.77 -9.64 -8.70
N ASP A 55 5.10 -9.54 -8.86
CA ASP A 55 6.04 -10.66 -8.72
C ASP A 55 6.22 -11.10 -7.26
N VAL A 56 6.21 -10.15 -6.31
CA VAL A 56 6.41 -10.45 -4.87
C VAL A 56 5.13 -10.87 -4.14
N ARG A 57 3.99 -11.03 -4.81
CA ARG A 57 2.71 -11.39 -4.15
C ARG A 57 2.78 -12.67 -3.33
N GLY A 58 3.59 -13.63 -3.77
CA GLY A 58 3.81 -14.89 -3.06
C GLY A 58 4.97 -14.85 -2.06
N HIS A 59 5.70 -13.73 -1.97
CA HIS A 59 6.84 -13.61 -1.07
C HIS A 59 6.37 -13.61 0.39
N PRO A 60 7.02 -14.36 1.30
CA PRO A 60 6.57 -14.47 2.70
C PRO A 60 6.38 -13.12 3.40
N LEU A 61 7.31 -12.18 3.19
CA LEU A 61 7.20 -10.83 3.78
C LEU A 61 6.00 -10.04 3.25
N PHE A 62 5.63 -10.24 1.98
CA PHE A 62 4.47 -9.57 1.38
C PHE A 62 3.16 -10.20 1.88
N VAL A 63 3.12 -11.52 2.01
CA VAL A 63 1.98 -12.24 2.58
C VAL A 63 1.77 -11.83 4.04
N ASP A 64 2.84 -11.71 4.84
CA ASP A 64 2.76 -11.32 6.24
C ASP A 64 2.12 -9.93 6.42
N VAL A 65 2.65 -8.91 5.74
CA VAL A 65 2.10 -7.54 5.84
C VAL A 65 0.65 -7.48 5.36
N ASN A 66 0.30 -8.15 4.25
CA ASN A 66 -1.08 -8.18 3.76
C ASN A 66 -2.02 -8.88 4.74
N THR A 67 -1.62 -10.02 5.30
CA THR A 67 -2.44 -10.79 6.25
C THR A 67 -2.74 -9.96 7.51
N LYS A 68 -1.77 -9.18 7.99
CA LYS A 68 -1.96 -8.26 9.12
C LYS A 68 -2.95 -7.14 8.77
N LEU A 69 -2.84 -6.57 7.58
CA LEU A 69 -3.67 -5.47 7.10
C LEU A 69 -5.12 -5.86 6.75
N GLU A 70 -5.38 -7.11 6.37
CA GLU A 70 -6.72 -7.61 5.98
C GLU A 70 -7.80 -7.38 7.06
N LYS A 71 -7.40 -7.25 8.33
CA LYS A 71 -8.30 -6.99 9.45
C LYS A 71 -8.81 -5.54 9.50
N PHE A 72 -8.09 -4.62 8.88
CA PHE A 72 -8.31 -3.17 9.01
C PHE A 72 -8.71 -2.50 7.69
N ILE A 73 -8.29 -3.09 6.57
CA ILE A 73 -8.47 -2.52 5.23
C ILE A 73 -9.48 -3.34 4.45
N THR A 74 -10.52 -2.66 3.95
CA THR A 74 -11.52 -3.22 3.06
C THR A 74 -11.43 -2.52 1.70
N ALA A 75 -11.73 -3.24 0.62
CA ALA A 75 -11.81 -2.65 -0.72
C ALA A 75 -12.80 -1.48 -0.74
N TYR A 76 -12.46 -0.40 -1.44
CA TYR A 76 -13.34 0.75 -1.59
C TYR A 76 -14.65 0.40 -2.32
N GLU A 77 -14.57 -0.45 -3.35
CA GLU A 77 -15.73 -0.99 -4.06
C GLU A 77 -15.74 -2.53 -4.01
N PRO A 78 -16.25 -3.14 -2.91
CA PRO A 78 -16.18 -4.58 -2.72
C PRO A 78 -16.94 -5.38 -3.78
N ALA A 79 -18.01 -4.83 -4.33
CA ALA A 79 -18.88 -5.53 -5.28
C ALA A 79 -18.18 -5.87 -6.61
N THR A 80 -17.16 -5.11 -7.00
CA THR A 80 -16.43 -5.32 -8.26
C THR A 80 -14.95 -5.67 -8.05
N TRP A 81 -14.55 -5.92 -6.79
CA TRP A 81 -13.17 -6.18 -6.42
C TRP A 81 -12.61 -7.48 -7.02
N ARG A 82 -11.53 -7.37 -7.79
CA ARG A 82 -10.79 -8.52 -8.36
C ARG A 82 -9.34 -8.58 -7.84
N GLY A 83 -8.93 -7.61 -7.04
CA GLY A 83 -7.62 -7.57 -6.39
C GLY A 83 -7.00 -6.17 -6.36
N PRO A 84 -5.76 -6.03 -5.86
CA PRO A 84 -5.12 -4.74 -5.58
C PRO A 84 -5.08 -3.74 -6.75
N ARG A 85 -5.10 -4.21 -8.00
CA ARG A 85 -5.15 -3.35 -9.19
C ARG A 85 -6.41 -2.49 -9.26
N ASP A 86 -7.53 -2.96 -8.70
CA ASP A 86 -8.80 -2.22 -8.67
C ASP A 86 -8.80 -1.10 -7.61
N ALA A 87 -7.79 -1.04 -6.72
CA ALA A 87 -7.60 0.07 -5.77
C ALA A 87 -6.61 1.14 -6.27
N MET A 88 -6.01 0.97 -7.46
CA MET A 88 -5.00 1.90 -7.94
C MET A 88 -5.60 3.16 -8.54
N ALA A 89 -5.19 4.32 -8.01
CA ALA A 89 -5.53 5.61 -8.59
C ALA A 89 -4.80 5.82 -9.93
N ARG A 90 -5.40 6.60 -10.82
CA ARG A 90 -4.79 7.01 -12.09
C ARG A 90 -4.19 8.40 -11.95
N SER A 91 -2.87 8.51 -12.04
CA SER A 91 -2.21 9.80 -12.23
C SER A 91 -2.55 10.33 -13.62
N PHE A 92 -3.36 11.38 -13.68
CA PHE A 92 -3.79 12.01 -14.94
C PHE A 92 -3.04 13.31 -15.24
N TYR A 93 -2.28 13.81 -14.27
CA TYR A 93 -1.48 15.02 -14.36
C TYR A 93 -0.32 14.93 -13.34
N HIS A 94 0.86 15.38 -13.75
CA HIS A 94 2.04 15.49 -12.88
C HIS A 94 2.84 16.73 -13.25
N TRP A 95 3.38 17.41 -12.24
CA TRP A 95 4.26 18.55 -12.39
C TRP A 95 5.35 18.52 -11.30
N SER A 96 6.56 18.93 -11.65
CA SER A 96 7.69 19.10 -10.74
C SER A 96 8.35 20.44 -11.01
N ALA A 97 8.61 21.22 -9.97
CA ALA A 97 9.56 22.34 -10.06
C ALA A 97 10.98 21.77 -10.15
N GLY A 98 11.86 22.47 -10.87
CA GLY A 98 13.30 22.24 -10.86
C GLY A 98 13.96 22.95 -9.68
#